data_AF-A0AA88Q332-F1
#
_entry.id   AF-A0AA88Q332-F1
#
_cell.length_a   1.000
_cell.length_b   1.000
_cell.length_c   1.000
_cell.angle_alpha   90.00
_cell.angle_beta   90.00
_cell.angle_gamma   90.00
#
_symmetry.space_group_name_H-M   'P 1'
#
loop_
_entity.id
_entity.type
_entity.pdbx_description
1 polymer ?
#
loop_
_entity_poly.entity_id
_entity_poly.type
_entity_poly.pdbx_seq_one_letter_code
_entity_poly.pdbx_strand_id
1 'polypeptide(L)'
;MNLITAFLLMILTGHSTSAYLQELFCPYENKNISVNRPRVWCKRDAQDENCCTGFSFQQGINVLEQGNIAVKDDGKSFTVSVKTLTQGDGVYWCGFMTEDKIIVKLAEDYFTDTPFNFAWSILRWILFILLPVITISTHIYTNKKHGDTKTT
;
A
#
# COMPACT_ATOMS: atom_id res chain seq x y z
N MET A 1 -28.48 19.90 -30.19
CA MET A 1 -27.51 19.06 -29.47
C MET A 1 -26.58 20.00 -28.74
N ASN A 2 -26.71 20.11 -27.41
CA ASN A 2 -26.10 21.19 -26.62
C ASN A 2 -24.64 20.85 -26.26
N LEU A 3 -23.79 21.88 -26.13
CA LEU A 3 -22.39 21.73 -25.69
C LEU A 3 -22.27 20.97 -24.35
N ILE A 4 -23.27 21.16 -23.49
CA ILE A 4 -23.39 20.49 -22.18
C ILE A 4 -23.65 18.98 -22.35
N THR A 5 -24.50 18.58 -23.31
CA THR A 5 -24.72 17.16 -23.61
C THR A 5 -23.48 16.48 -24.21
N ALA A 6 -22.65 17.21 -24.96
CA ALA A 6 -21.37 16.69 -25.47
C ALA A 6 -20.33 16.52 -24.35
N PHE A 7 -20.26 17.48 -23.41
CA PHE A 7 -19.38 17.38 -22.23
C PHE A 7 -19.79 16.23 -21.30
N LEU A 8 -21.09 16.03 -21.08
CA LEU A 8 -21.61 14.90 -20.29
C LEU A 8 -21.32 13.55 -20.94
N LEU A 9 -21.42 13.46 -22.27
CA LEU A 9 -21.06 12.24 -23.00
C LEU A 9 -19.55 11.94 -22.92
N MET A 10 -18.68 12.96 -22.97
CA MET A 10 -17.23 12.78 -22.83
C MET A 10 -16.82 12.30 -21.43
N ILE A 11 -17.55 12.71 -20.38
CA ILE A 11 -17.32 12.23 -19.01
C ILE A 11 -17.83 10.79 -18.84
N LEU A 12 -18.92 10.42 -19.52
CA LEU A 12 -19.49 9.07 -19.47
C LEU A 12 -18.74 8.05 -20.35
N THR A 13 -18.09 8.49 -21.43
CA THR A 13 -17.25 7.64 -22.29
C THR A 13 -15.76 7.75 -21.93
N GLY A 14 -15.45 7.93 -20.64
CA GLY A 14 -14.10 7.76 -20.13
C GLY A 14 -13.54 6.44 -20.63
N HIS A 15 -12.75 6.50 -21.69
CA HIS A 15 -12.02 5.38 -22.24
C HIS A 15 -10.89 5.06 -21.27
N SER A 16 -11.23 4.40 -20.18
CA SER A 16 -10.31 3.57 -19.46
C SER A 16 -10.30 2.22 -20.14
N THR A 17 -9.71 2.14 -21.35
CA THR A 17 -9.27 0.85 -21.89
C THR A 17 -8.08 0.39 -21.06
N SER A 18 -8.31 0.04 -19.79
CA SER A 18 -7.32 -0.72 -19.05
C SER A 18 -7.40 -2.14 -19.59
N ALA A 19 -6.51 -2.47 -20.52
CA ALA A 19 -6.33 -3.83 -21.02
C ALA A 19 -5.73 -4.77 -19.93
N TYR A 20 -5.59 -4.29 -18.69
CA TYR A 20 -5.03 -4.97 -17.53
C TYR A 20 -6.09 -5.08 -16.44
N LEU A 21 -6.15 -6.25 -15.80
CA LEU A 21 -7.14 -6.57 -14.76
C LEU A 21 -6.74 -6.00 -13.39
N GLN A 22 -5.43 -5.89 -13.13
CA GLN A 22 -4.91 -5.40 -11.86
C GLN A 22 -3.64 -4.59 -12.07
N GLU A 23 -3.47 -3.52 -11.30
CA GLU A 23 -2.23 -2.74 -11.23
C GLU A 23 -1.68 -2.77 -9.81
N LEU A 24 -0.40 -3.11 -9.68
CA LEU A 24 0.30 -3.24 -8.41
C LEU A 24 1.43 -2.23 -8.37
N PHE A 25 1.45 -1.38 -7.35
CA PHE A 25 2.36 -0.26 -7.24
C PHE A 25 3.49 -0.56 -6.25
N CYS A 26 4.74 -0.37 -6.67
CA CYS A 26 5.93 -0.64 -5.88
C CYS A 26 6.78 0.63 -5.75
N PRO A 27 6.58 1.42 -4.67
CA PRO A 27 7.34 2.63 -4.41
C PRO A 27 8.76 2.32 -3.93
N TYR A 28 9.72 3.18 -4.27
CA TYR A 28 11.09 3.07 -3.79
C TYR A 28 11.81 4.43 -3.71
N GLU A 29 12.71 4.61 -2.74
CA GLU A 29 13.47 5.86 -2.61
C GLU A 29 14.77 5.82 -3.42
N ASN A 30 14.83 6.62 -4.49
CA ASN A 30 15.93 6.62 -5.48
C ASN A 30 17.33 6.94 -4.89
N LYS A 31 17.43 7.55 -3.69
CA LYS A 31 18.69 8.14 -3.19
C LYS A 31 19.90 7.19 -3.11
N ASN A 32 19.69 5.87 -2.98
CA ASN A 32 20.76 4.87 -2.88
C ASN A 32 20.64 3.71 -3.88
N ILE A 33 19.70 3.79 -4.83
CA ILE A 33 19.46 2.70 -5.79
C ILE A 33 20.08 3.10 -7.11
N SER A 34 21.17 2.43 -7.49
CA SER A 34 21.78 2.58 -8.80
C SER A 34 20.73 2.33 -9.89
N VAL A 35 20.69 3.20 -10.91
CA VAL A 35 19.83 3.07 -12.10
C VAL A 35 19.97 1.69 -12.74
N ASN A 36 21.17 1.09 -12.67
CA ASN A 36 21.49 -0.21 -13.25
C ASN A 36 21.07 -1.41 -12.40
N ARG A 37 20.54 -1.17 -11.18
CA ARG A 37 20.12 -2.26 -10.31
C ARG A 37 18.83 -2.89 -10.87
N PRO A 38 18.80 -4.22 -11.10
CA PRO A 38 17.60 -4.89 -11.56
C PRO A 38 16.49 -4.80 -10.50
N ARG A 39 15.29 -4.44 -10.95
CA ARG A 39 14.05 -4.57 -10.19
C ARG A 39 13.55 -5.99 -10.32
N VAL A 40 12.80 -6.46 -9.33
CA VAL A 40 12.28 -7.82 -9.28
C VAL A 40 10.79 -7.81 -9.04
N TRP A 41 10.10 -8.70 -9.74
CA TRP A 41 8.73 -9.11 -9.47
C TRP A 41 8.67 -10.63 -9.42
N CYS A 42 8.33 -11.21 -8.27
CA CYS A 42 8.35 -12.66 -8.10
C CYS A 42 7.25 -13.17 -7.18
N LYS A 43 6.78 -14.39 -7.43
CA LYS A 43 5.86 -15.13 -6.56
C LYS A 43 6.65 -15.85 -5.48
N ARG A 44 6.31 -15.63 -4.21
CA ARG A 44 6.88 -16.37 -3.07
C ARG A 44 6.61 -17.86 -3.23
N ASP A 45 7.62 -18.68 -2.97
CA ASP A 45 7.46 -20.14 -2.96
C ASP A 45 6.56 -20.58 -1.79
N ALA A 46 5.75 -21.61 -2.02
CA ALA A 46 4.87 -22.16 -0.99
C ALA A 46 5.60 -23.11 -0.02
N GLN A 47 6.73 -23.70 -0.44
CA GLN A 47 7.52 -24.64 0.34
C GLN A 47 8.71 -23.99 1.05
N ASP A 48 9.22 -22.86 0.53
CA ASP A 48 10.30 -22.09 1.14
C ASP A 48 9.97 -20.58 1.13
N GLU A 49 9.59 -20.06 2.30
CA GLU A 49 9.20 -18.65 2.46
C GLU A 49 10.35 -17.66 2.24
N ASN A 50 11.59 -18.12 2.06
CA ASN A 50 12.74 -17.27 1.74
C ASN A 50 13.00 -17.18 0.23
N CYS A 51 12.37 -18.04 -0.56
CA CYS A 51 12.57 -18.12 -2.01
C CYS A 51 11.37 -17.54 -2.77
N CYS A 52 11.62 -17.12 -4.01
CA CYS A 52 10.57 -16.72 -4.93
C CYS A 52 10.99 -16.98 -6.39
N THR A 53 10.00 -17.13 -7.28
CA THR A 53 10.21 -17.34 -8.71
C THR A 53 9.55 -16.22 -9.51
N GLY A 54 10.25 -15.68 -10.51
CA GLY A 54 9.72 -14.57 -11.31
C GLY A 54 10.76 -13.93 -12.21
N PHE A 55 10.70 -12.61 -12.32
CA PHE A 55 11.46 -11.85 -13.32
C PHE A 55 12.27 -10.73 -12.68
N SER A 56 13.44 -10.49 -13.27
CA SER A 56 14.23 -9.29 -13.04
C SER A 56 14.23 -8.41 -14.29
N PHE A 57 14.12 -7.10 -14.14
CA PHE A 57 14.07 -6.15 -15.25
C PHE A 57 14.77 -4.84 -14.90
N GLN A 58 15.15 -4.07 -15.93
CA GLN A 58 15.78 -2.76 -15.77
C GLN A 58 14.72 -1.64 -15.74
N GLN A 59 15.15 -0.45 -15.33
CA GLN A 59 14.28 0.74 -15.36
C GLN A 59 13.72 0.99 -16.76
N GLY A 60 12.45 1.39 -16.83
CA GLY A 60 11.76 1.73 -18.07
C GLY A 60 10.47 0.92 -18.24
N ILE A 61 10.12 0.65 -19.50
CA ILE A 61 8.94 -0.13 -19.87
C ILE A 61 9.38 -1.54 -20.21
N ASN A 62 8.81 -2.53 -19.52
CA ASN A 62 9.10 -3.95 -19.74
C ASN A 62 7.80 -4.70 -20.01
N VAL A 63 7.84 -5.65 -20.93
CA VAL A 63 6.72 -6.55 -21.23
C VAL A 63 7.21 -7.98 -21.00
N LEU A 64 6.55 -8.67 -20.09
CA LEU A 64 6.93 -9.98 -19.56
C LEU A 64 5.79 -10.98 -19.79
N GLU A 65 6.08 -12.27 -19.63
CA GLU A 65 5.11 -13.37 -19.78
C GLU A 65 4.25 -13.23 -21.05
N GLN A 66 4.91 -13.04 -22.21
CA GLN A 66 4.23 -12.95 -23.50
C GLN A 66 3.15 -11.84 -23.55
N GLY A 67 3.31 -10.79 -22.74
CA GLY A 67 2.39 -9.65 -22.70
C GLY A 67 1.29 -9.73 -21.63
N ASN A 68 1.34 -10.75 -20.76
CA ASN A 68 0.45 -10.88 -19.61
C ASN A 68 0.82 -9.96 -18.45
N ILE A 69 2.10 -9.57 -18.38
CA ILE A 69 2.60 -8.63 -17.37
C ILE A 69 3.31 -7.49 -18.09
N ALA A 70 2.92 -6.26 -17.79
CA ALA A 70 3.63 -5.06 -18.22
C ALA A 70 4.12 -4.32 -16.99
N VAL A 71 5.34 -3.79 -17.06
CA VAL A 71 5.92 -3.00 -15.99
C VAL A 71 6.32 -1.64 -16.52
N LYS A 72 5.95 -0.59 -15.79
CA LYS A 72 6.37 0.79 -16.05
C LYS A 72 7.08 1.32 -14.82
N ASP A 73 8.36 1.63 -14.97
CA ASP A 73 9.20 2.21 -13.93
C ASP A 73 9.54 3.67 -14.28
N ASP A 74 9.22 4.60 -13.37
CA ASP A 74 9.44 6.04 -13.52
C ASP A 74 10.70 6.56 -12.79
N GLY A 75 11.50 5.67 -12.21
CA GLY A 75 12.68 6.02 -11.42
C GLY A 75 12.42 6.30 -9.95
N LYS A 76 11.16 6.26 -9.50
CA LYS A 76 10.75 6.41 -8.10
C LYS A 76 9.82 5.29 -7.66
N SER A 77 9.19 4.65 -8.61
CA SER A 77 8.26 3.57 -8.41
C SER A 77 8.17 2.75 -9.69
N PHE A 78 7.73 1.52 -9.58
CA PHE A 78 7.28 0.78 -10.73
C PHE A 78 5.88 0.23 -10.51
N THR A 79 5.07 0.33 -11.56
CA THR A 79 3.72 -0.23 -11.61
C THR A 79 3.75 -1.50 -12.45
N VAL A 80 3.26 -2.59 -11.88
CA VAL A 80 3.08 -3.88 -12.54
C VAL A 80 1.60 -4.01 -12.93
N SER A 81 1.33 -3.93 -14.22
CA SER A 81 0.00 -4.13 -14.79
C SER A 81 -0.14 -5.59 -15.23
N VAL A 82 -1.09 -6.31 -14.62
CA VAL A 82 -1.29 -7.75 -14.78
C VAL A 82 -2.59 -8.00 -15.55
N LYS A 83 -2.49 -8.75 -16.65
CA LYS A 83 -3.64 -9.33 -17.36
C LYS A 83 -3.97 -10.72 -16.83
N THR A 84 -2.95 -11.53 -16.57
CA THR A 84 -3.11 -12.91 -16.09
C THR A 84 -1.87 -13.32 -15.32
N LEU A 85 -2.05 -14.00 -14.18
CA LEU A 85 -0.96 -14.56 -13.39
C LEU A 85 -0.71 -16.00 -13.83
N THR A 86 0.32 -16.24 -14.65
CA THR A 86 0.61 -17.60 -15.14
C THR A 86 1.05 -18.55 -14.01
N GLN A 87 1.68 -17.99 -12.96
CA GLN A 87 2.08 -18.74 -11.76
C GLN A 87 0.92 -18.94 -10.77
N GLY A 88 -0.28 -18.42 -11.07
CA GLY A 88 -1.47 -18.51 -10.22
C GLY A 88 -1.44 -17.61 -8.99
N ASP A 89 -2.45 -17.78 -8.14
CA ASP A 89 -2.68 -16.95 -6.96
C ASP A 89 -1.62 -17.17 -5.87
N GLY A 90 -1.34 -16.13 -5.09
CA GLY A 90 -0.39 -16.19 -3.97
C GLY A 90 0.17 -14.82 -3.60
N VAL A 91 1.25 -14.85 -2.82
CA VAL A 91 1.96 -13.65 -2.40
C VAL A 91 3.04 -13.33 -3.42
N TYR A 92 3.00 -12.11 -3.96
CA TYR A 92 4.03 -11.59 -4.84
C TYR A 92 4.86 -10.53 -4.13
N TRP A 93 6.14 -10.51 -4.41
CA TRP A 93 7.07 -9.53 -3.89
C TRP A 93 7.61 -8.67 -5.01
N CYS A 94 7.84 -7.41 -4.65
CA CYS A 94 8.60 -6.49 -5.45
C CYS A 94 9.81 -5.98 -4.69
N GLY A 95 10.91 -5.79 -5.40
CA GLY A 95 12.21 -5.56 -4.79
C GLY A 95 13.30 -5.20 -5.78
N PHE A 96 14.53 -5.16 -5.28
CA PHE A 96 15.72 -5.09 -6.11
C PHE A 96 16.59 -6.31 -5.93
N MET A 97 17.25 -6.72 -7.01
CA MET A 97 18.25 -7.77 -6.97
C MET A 97 19.63 -7.17 -6.71
N THR A 98 20.35 -7.68 -5.71
CA THR A 98 21.77 -7.40 -5.50
C THR A 98 22.63 -8.23 -6.45
N GLU A 99 23.93 -7.93 -6.53
CA GLU A 99 24.88 -8.73 -7.30
C GLU A 99 24.95 -10.20 -6.82
N ASP A 100 24.77 -10.41 -5.51
CA ASP A 100 24.68 -11.74 -4.88
C ASP A 100 23.34 -12.45 -5.07
N LYS A 101 22.47 -11.94 -5.97
CA LYS A 101 21.11 -12.46 -6.24
C LYS A 101 20.18 -12.44 -5.02
N ILE A 102 20.47 -11.59 -4.04
CA ILE A 102 19.59 -11.38 -2.89
C ILE A 102 18.52 -10.37 -3.28
N ILE A 103 17.27 -10.67 -2.92
CA ILE A 103 16.13 -9.78 -3.16
C ILE A 103 15.93 -8.89 -1.94
N VAL A 104 16.20 -7.60 -2.10
CA VAL A 104 15.84 -6.59 -1.11
C VAL A 104 14.39 -6.22 -1.37
N LYS A 105 13.49 -6.75 -0.53
CA LYS A 105 12.06 -6.47 -0.59
C LYS A 105 11.80 -4.99 -0.31
N LEU A 106 10.93 -4.38 -1.10
CA LEU A 106 10.41 -3.05 -0.80
C LEU A 106 9.47 -3.17 0.39
N ALA A 107 9.75 -2.42 1.46
CA ALA A 107 8.93 -2.46 2.66
C ALA A 107 7.53 -1.91 2.36
N GLU A 108 6.52 -2.63 2.84
CA GLU A 108 5.10 -2.28 2.76
C GLU A 108 4.77 -1.05 3.64
N ASP A 109 5.70 -0.65 4.50
CA ASP A 109 5.58 0.48 5.42
C ASP A 109 5.33 1.83 4.70
N TYR A 110 5.63 1.94 3.41
CA TYR A 110 5.27 3.11 2.61
C TYR A 110 3.76 3.33 2.45
N PHE A 111 2.92 2.32 2.63
CA PHE A 111 1.46 2.49 2.61
C PHE A 111 0.91 3.05 3.92
N THR A 112 1.73 3.12 4.98
CA THR A 112 1.30 3.63 6.29
C THR A 112 1.57 5.11 6.49
N ASP A 113 2.43 5.72 5.67
CA ASP A 113 2.86 7.12 5.84
C ASP A 113 1.94 8.14 5.15
N THR A 114 0.62 7.90 5.23
CA THR A 114 -0.35 8.94 4.89
C THR A 114 -0.56 9.84 6.12
N PRO A 115 -0.67 11.17 5.95
CA PRO A 115 -0.89 12.10 7.07
C PRO A 115 -2.15 11.74 7.89
N PHE A 116 -3.10 11.03 7.28
CA PHE A 116 -4.30 10.53 7.93
C PHE A 116 -4.00 9.44 8.99
N ASN A 117 -3.04 8.54 8.74
CA ASN A 117 -2.65 7.50 9.70
C ASN A 117 -1.89 8.07 10.89
N PHE A 118 -1.05 9.09 10.66
CA PHE A 118 -0.37 9.80 11.75
C PHE A 118 -1.39 10.52 12.65
N ALA A 119 -2.35 11.23 12.06
CA ALA A 119 -3.43 11.88 12.80
C ALA A 119 -4.29 10.86 13.57
N TRP A 120 -4.64 9.73 12.94
CA TRP A 120 -5.39 8.65 13.58
C TRP A 120 -4.63 8.00 14.75
N SER A 121 -3.31 7.80 14.58
CA SER A 121 -2.43 7.27 15.63
C SER A 121 -2.42 8.21 16.84
N ILE A 122 -2.19 9.50 16.63
CA ILE A 122 -2.21 10.51 17.71
C ILE A 122 -3.57 10.54 18.40
N LEU A 123 -4.66 10.57 17.63
CA LEU A 123 -6.02 10.56 18.18
C LEU A 123 -6.27 9.33 19.06
N ARG A 124 -5.81 8.16 18.63
CA ARG A 124 -5.93 6.90 19.39
C ARG A 124 -5.21 6.98 20.74
N TRP A 125 -3.99 7.52 20.75
CA TRP A 125 -3.22 7.69 21.99
C TRP A 125 -3.88 8.71 22.94
N ILE A 126 -4.40 9.81 22.41
CA ILE A 126 -5.14 10.81 23.20
C ILE A 126 -6.39 10.18 23.83
N LEU A 127 -7.18 9.44 23.05
CA LEU A 127 -8.38 8.75 23.55
C LEU A 127 -8.03 7.72 24.64
N PHE A 128 -6.94 6.98 24.48
CA PHE A 128 -6.49 5.99 25.46
C PHE A 128 -6.15 6.61 26.83
N ILE A 129 -5.66 7.86 26.85
CA ILE A 129 -5.36 8.59 28.09
C ILE A 129 -6.63 9.27 28.65
N LEU A 130 -7.50 9.80 27.80
CA LEU A 130 -8.70 10.52 28.24
C LEU A 130 -9.74 9.60 28.89
N LEU A 131 -9.94 8.40 28.35
CA LEU A 131 -10.92 7.44 28.89
C LEU A 131 -10.69 7.11 30.37
N PRO A 132 -9.50 6.67 30.83
CA PRO A 132 -9.28 6.37 32.25
C PRO A 132 -9.43 7.62 33.12
N VAL A 133 -8.97 8.79 32.68
CA VAL A 133 -9.13 10.05 33.44
C VAL A 133 -10.60 10.39 33.66
N ILE A 134 -11.44 10.25 32.62
CA ILE A 134 -12.89 10.49 32.73
C ILE A 134 -13.53 9.47 33.66
N THR A 135 -13.18 8.18 33.57
CA THR A 135 -13.74 7.15 34.47
C THR A 135 -13.36 7.37 35.93
N ILE A 136 -12.10 7.74 36.22
CA ILE A 136 -11.64 8.05 37.57
C ILE A 136 -12.34 9.31 38.09
N SER A 137 -12.43 10.35 37.27
CA SER A 137 -13.08 11.62 37.64
C SER A 137 -14.58 11.44 37.93
N THR A 138 -15.28 10.67 37.09
CA THR A 138 -16.70 10.36 37.29
C THR A 138 -16.92 9.49 38.52
N HIS A 139 -16.06 8.50 38.78
CA HIS A 139 -16.11 7.69 40.00
C HIS A 139 -15.90 8.52 41.28
N ILE A 140 -14.95 9.45 41.29
CA ILE A 140 -14.72 10.35 42.44
C ILE A 140 -15.93 11.26 42.66
N TYR A 141 -16.48 11.83 41.58
CA TYR A 141 -17.63 12.74 41.67
C TYR A 141 -18.91 12.05 42.16
N THR A 142 -19.21 10.84 41.68
CA THR A 142 -20.37 10.07 42.13
C THR A 142 -20.23 9.60 43.58
N ASN A 143 -19.04 9.18 44.00
CA ASN A 143 -18.81 8.73 45.37
C ASN A 143 -18.90 9.88 46.39
N LYS A 144 -18.42 11.09 46.01
CA LYS A 144 -18.58 12.30 46.83
C LYS A 144 -20.06 12.67 47.02
N LYS A 145 -20.85 12.63 45.94
CA LYS A 145 -22.29 12.90 45.98
C LYS A 145 -23.06 11.90 46.86
N HIS A 146 -22.64 10.63 46.87
CA HIS A 146 -23.28 9.59 47.69
C HIS A 146 -22.91 9.72 49.19
N GLY A 147 -21.72 10.25 49.51
CA GLY A 147 -21.31 10.56 50.89
C GLY A 147 -22.12 11.69 51.53
N ASP A 148 -22.42 12.75 50.77
CA ASP A 148 -23.22 13.88 51.28
C ASP A 148 -24.70 13.53 51.51
N THR A 149 -25.21 12.45 50.89
CA THR A 149 -26.62 12.01 51.04
C THR A 149 -26.84 11.11 52.26
N LYS A 150 -25.79 10.64 52.95
CA LYS A 150 -25.90 9.75 54.13
C LYS A 150 -25.81 10.48 55.48
N THR A 151 -25.73 11.80 55.48
CA THR A 151 -25.58 12.62 56.70
C THR A 151 -26.80 13.53 56.93
N THR A 152 -27.99 12.96 56.82
CA THR A 152 -29.26 13.58 57.26
C THR A 152 -30.14 12.46 57.78
#